data_AF-A0A3N5Z4H0-F1
#
_entry.id   AF-A0A3N5Z4H0-F1
#
_cell.length_a   1.000
_cell.length_b   1.000
_cell.length_c   1.000
_cell.angle_alpha   90.00
_cell.angle_beta   90.00
_cell.angle_gamma   90.00
#
_symmetry.space_group_name_H-M   'P 1'
#
loop_
_entity.id
_entity.type
_entity.pdbx_description
1 polymer ?
#
loop_
_entity_poly.entity_id
_entity_poly.type
_entity_poly.pdbx_seq_one_letter_code
_entity_poly.pdbx_strand_id
1 'polypeptide(L)' 'GNSVAAAIGIPFLYRDFRAGWKDGVEESKRLGMYRQRYCGCIYSEKESHFRAG' A
#
# COMPACT_ATOMS: atom_id res chain seq x y z
N GLY A 1 3.36 -16.27 -3.87
CA GLY A 1 2.45 -16.86 -2.86
C GLY A 1 2.31 -18.35 -3.10
N ASN A 2 1.53 -18.74 -4.11
CA ASN A 2 1.23 -20.14 -4.43
C ASN A 2 2.48 -21.04 -4.61
N SER A 3 3.51 -20.58 -5.32
CA SER A 3 4.75 -21.36 -5.54
C SER A 3 5.49 -21.70 -4.24
N VAL A 4 5.60 -20.73 -3.33
CA VAL A 4 6.25 -20.91 -2.02
C VAL A 4 5.40 -21.81 -1.13
N ALA A 5 4.08 -21.60 -1.10
CA ALA A 5 3.13 -22.43 -0.37
C ALA A 5 3.21 -23.92 -0.77
N ALA A 6 3.30 -24.20 -2.08
CA ALA A 6 3.50 -25.55 -2.60
C ALA A 6 4.83 -26.16 -2.16
N ALA A 7 5.92 -25.37 -2.10
CA ALA A 7 7.24 -25.84 -1.72
C ALA A 7 7.37 -26.17 -0.22
N ILE A 8 6.64 -25.46 0.65
CA ILE A 8 6.79 -25.57 2.12
C ILE A 8 5.61 -26.30 2.80
N GLY A 9 4.58 -26.68 2.04
CA GLY A 9 3.41 -27.39 2.55
C GLY A 9 2.43 -26.54 3.37
N ILE A 10 2.58 -25.21 3.36
CA ILE A 10 1.67 -24.28 4.04
C ILE A 10 0.76 -23.61 3.01
N PRO A 11 -0.58 -23.74 3.10
CA PRO A 11 -1.50 -23.17 2.12
C PRO A 11 -1.39 -21.64 1.99
N PHE A 12 -1.42 -21.14 0.75
CA PHE A 12 -1.51 -19.71 0.49
C PHE A 12 -2.96 -19.23 0.61
N LEU A 13 -3.26 -18.38 1.59
CA LEU A 13 -4.56 -17.74 1.71
C LEU A 13 -4.67 -16.56 0.74
N TYR A 14 -5.32 -16.77 -0.40
CA TYR A 14 -5.71 -15.65 -1.27
C TYR A 14 -6.99 -15.01 -0.75
N ARG A 15 -6.89 -13.76 -0.30
CA ARG A 15 -8.03 -12.94 0.13
C ARG A 15 -7.82 -11.50 -0.31
N ASP A 16 -8.87 -10.87 -0.83
CA ASP A 16 -8.86 -9.44 -1.06
C ASP A 16 -9.06 -8.69 0.26
N PHE A 17 -8.02 -7.99 0.72
CA PHE A 17 -8.05 -7.20 1.94
C PHE A 17 -8.47 -5.74 1.70
N ARG A 18 -8.92 -5.39 0.49
CA ARG A 18 -9.34 -4.02 0.15
C ARG A 18 -10.79 -3.72 0.55
N ALA A 19 -11.48 -4.62 1.24
CA ALA A 19 -12.78 -4.32 1.84
C ALA A 19 -12.66 -3.09 2.77
N GLY A 20 -13.52 -2.09 2.59
CA GLY A 20 -13.46 -0.82 3.34
C GLY A 20 -12.33 0.14 2.92
N TRP A 21 -11.49 -0.21 1.94
CA TRP A 21 -10.40 0.65 1.47
C TRP A 21 -10.92 2.01 0.97
N LYS A 22 -11.99 2.01 0.17
CA LYS A 22 -12.59 3.25 -0.35
C LYS A 22 -13.12 4.12 0.77
N ASP A 23 -13.81 3.54 1.74
CA ASP A 23 -14.41 4.28 2.85
C ASP A 23 -13.31 4.93 3.72
N GLY A 24 -12.24 4.21 4.01
CA GLY A 24 -11.07 4.75 4.72
C GLY A 24 -10.37 5.87 3.93
N VAL A 25 -10.31 5.76 2.60
CA VAL A 25 -9.78 6.83 1.74
C VAL A 25 -10.62 8.09 1.86
N GLU A 26 -11.95 7.99 1.72
CA GLU A 26 -12.83 9.15 1.79
C GLU A 26 -12.85 9.79 3.18
N GLU A 27 -12.87 8.99 4.24
CA GLU A 27 -12.87 9.49 5.62
C GLU A 27 -11.58 10.24 5.97
N SER A 28 -10.42 9.70 5.58
CA SER A 28 -9.14 10.38 5.82
C SER A 28 -9.04 11.74 5.10
N LYS A 29 -9.64 11.88 3.91
CA LYS A 29 -9.75 13.16 3.20
C LYS A 29 -10.67 14.11 3.95
N ARG A 30 -11.84 13.62 4.38
CA ARG A 30 -12.84 14.40 5.14
C ARG A 30 -12.26 14.98 6.43
N LEU A 31 -11.41 14.20 7.11
CA LEU A 31 -10.73 14.61 8.35
C LEU A 31 -9.48 15.47 8.12
N GLY A 32 -9.07 15.72 6.87
CA GLY A 32 -7.86 16.49 6.57
C GLY A 32 -6.57 15.79 6.99
N MET A 33 -6.57 14.46 7.09
CA MET A 33 -5.39 13.69 7.52
C MET A 33 -4.28 13.79 6.46
N TYR A 34 -3.03 13.88 6.91
CA TYR A 34 -1.89 13.77 6.02
C TYR A 34 -1.89 12.39 5.34
N ARG A 35 -1.85 12.39 4.00
CA ARG A 35 -1.76 11.19 3.17
C ARG A 35 -0.45 11.21 2.41
N GLN A 36 0.46 10.31 2.76
CA GLN A 36 1.78 10.20 2.14
C GLN A 36 1.63 9.90 0.63
N ARG A 37 2.31 10.70 -0.20
CA ARG A 37 2.27 10.57 -1.67
C ARG A 37 3.41 9.70 -2.24
N TYR A 38 4.20 9.06 -1.38
CA TYR A 38 5.39 8.30 -1.74
C TYR A 38 5.44 7.00 -0.93
N CYS A 39 6.10 5.95 -1.45
CA CYS A 39 6.16 4.64 -0.79
C CYS A 39 7.18 4.52 0.35
N GLY A 40 8.00 5.54 0.57
CA GLY A 40 9.17 5.45 1.47
C GLY A 40 10.30 4.57 0.91
N CYS A 41 10.15 4.14 -0.35
CA CYS A 41 11.18 3.47 -1.12
C CYS A 41 12.14 4.51 -1.71
N ILE A 42 13.44 4.17 -1.86
CA ILE A 42 14.49 5.11 -2.34
C ILE A 42 14.13 5.85 -3.63
N TYR A 43 13.37 5.20 -4.52
CA TYR A 43 12.87 5.79 -5.75
C TYR A 43 11.81 6.87 -5.51
N SER A 44 10.82 6.59 -4.66
CA SER A 44 9.77 7.56 -4.33
C SER A 44 10.28 8.70 -3.46
N GLU A 45 11.28 8.44 -2.63
CA GLU A 45 11.95 9.48 -1.86
C GLU A 45 12.65 10.45 -2.80
N LYS A 46 13.42 9.92 -3.76
CA LYS A 46 14.01 10.70 -4.85
C LYS A 46 12.92 11.55 -5.54
N GLU A 47 11.88 10.93 -6.08
CA GLU A 47 10.81 11.66 -6.77
C GLU A 47 10.10 12.71 -5.89
N SER A 48 9.95 12.47 -4.59
CA SER A 48 9.34 13.42 -3.66
C SER A 48 10.23 14.65 -3.37
N HIS A 49 11.55 14.46 -3.21
CA HIS A 49 12.50 15.54 -2.93
C HIS A 49 12.86 16.33 -4.19
N PHE A 50 12.94 15.67 -5.35
CA PHE A 50 13.31 16.30 -6.62
C PHE A 50 12.13 16.96 -7.36
N ARG A 51 10.90 16.83 -6.86
CA ARG A 51 9.73 17.61 -7.32
C ARG A 51 9.57 18.97 -6.63
N ALA A 52 10.55 19.37 -5.80
CA ALA A 52 10.71 20.76 -5.38
C ALA A 52 11.47 21.53 -6.48
N GLY A 53 10.76 21.88 -7.54
CA GLY A 53 11.22 22.68 -8.67
C GLY A 53 10.04 23.27 -9.41
#